data_AF-A0A378UE11-F1
#
_entry.id   AF-A0A378UE11-F1
#
_cell.length_a   1.000
_cell.length_b   1.000
_cell.length_c   1.000
_cell.angle_alpha   90.00
_cell.angle_beta   90.00
_cell.angle_gamma   90.00
#
_symmetry.space_group_name_H-M   'P 1'
#
loop_
_entity.id
_entity.type
_entity.pdbx_description
1 polymer ?
#
loop_
_entity_poly.entity_id
_entity_poly.type
_entity_poly.pdbx_seq_one_letter_code
_entity_poly.pdbx_strand_id
1 'polypeptide(L)'
;MSQNATFLLHGLTQEHKDFLYSYAQKNLGSSSRTKAIIAIIDDLMLSEGRLDDKPKSRDDITQKAIQRKKDFIKKHQKDIAENNNAIRQAISNKNGELVSKLKKENQKISKVKKKRIQFSMPIYDYDFLKELAETNECSIQYYIKIIINNHLYNEKKLLGNELEALKKSNYELYRIGVNVNQIAKANNMGDRVDLSINKLYEFIKNHTLVIEEILRNNNGNY
;
A
#
# COMPACT_ATOMS: atom_id res chain seq x y z
N MET A 1 -36.79 17.37 -11.80
CA MET A 1 -36.92 17.39 -10.33
C MET A 1 -36.60 16.00 -9.83
N SER A 2 -35.48 15.84 -9.12
CA SER A 2 -35.04 14.54 -8.58
C SER A 2 -35.80 14.25 -7.29
N GLN A 3 -36.49 13.11 -7.22
CA GLN A 3 -37.18 12.66 -6.02
C GLN A 3 -36.15 12.20 -4.98
N ASN A 4 -36.01 12.94 -3.88
CA ASN A 4 -35.27 12.48 -2.70
C ASN A 4 -36.05 11.34 -2.04
N ALA A 5 -35.65 10.09 -2.31
CA ALA A 5 -36.13 8.94 -1.58
C ALA A 5 -35.68 9.06 -0.12
N THR A 6 -36.60 9.45 0.76
CA THR A 6 -36.35 9.55 2.20
C THR A 6 -36.37 8.12 2.73
N PHE A 7 -35.23 7.62 3.22
CA PHE A 7 -35.14 6.30 3.84
C PHE A 7 -35.96 6.30 5.14
N LEU A 8 -37.19 5.80 5.07
CA LEU A 8 -38.03 5.58 6.25
C LEU A 8 -37.63 4.25 6.87
N LEU A 9 -36.92 4.30 7.99
CA LEU A 9 -36.61 3.12 8.78
C LEU A 9 -37.91 2.61 9.42
N HIS A 10 -38.52 1.58 8.83
CA HIS A 10 -39.67 0.93 9.42
C HIS A 10 -39.25 0.25 10.74
N GLY A 11 -39.99 0.55 11.82
CA GLY A 11 -39.76 -0.10 13.11
C GLY A 11 -40.04 -1.60 13.08
N LEU A 12 -39.59 -2.33 14.11
CA LEU A 12 -39.78 -3.78 14.20
C LEU A 12 -41.27 -4.14 14.21
N THR A 13 -41.65 -5.09 13.36
CA THR A 13 -42.99 -5.70 13.34
C THR A 13 -43.26 -6.48 14.63
N GLN A 14 -44.52 -6.84 14.88
CA GLN A 14 -44.88 -7.63 16.06
C GLN A 14 -44.23 -9.01 16.04
N GLU A 15 -44.18 -9.66 14.87
CA GLU A 15 -43.49 -10.94 14.70
C GLU A 15 -42.00 -10.86 15.05
N HIS A 16 -41.31 -9.78 14.65
CA HIS A 16 -39.91 -9.56 15.04
C HIS A 16 -39.76 -9.41 16.55
N LYS A 17 -40.70 -8.72 17.22
CA LYS A 17 -40.67 -8.54 18.68
C LYS A 17 -40.91 -9.85 19.43
N ASP A 18 -41.75 -10.72 18.90
CA ASP A 18 -42.08 -12.01 19.50
C ASP A 18 -40.96 -13.03 19.30
N PHE A 19 -40.32 -13.00 18.12
CA PHE A 19 -39.09 -13.73 17.85
C PHE A 19 -37.97 -13.36 18.82
N LEU A 20 -37.67 -12.06 18.96
CA LEU A 20 -36.61 -11.57 19.84
C LEU A 20 -36.86 -11.93 21.32
N TYR A 21 -38.13 -11.86 21.75
CA TYR A 21 -38.50 -12.26 23.10
C TYR A 21 -38.26 -13.75 23.33
N SER A 22 -38.73 -14.60 22.40
CA SER A 22 -38.56 -16.06 22.47
C SER A 22 -37.08 -16.46 22.43
N TYR A 23 -36.28 -15.77 21.59
CA TYR A 23 -34.85 -15.98 21.49
C TYR A 23 -34.12 -15.65 22.80
N ALA A 24 -34.40 -14.49 23.42
CA ALA A 24 -33.78 -14.13 24.69
C ALA A 24 -34.17 -15.09 25.83
N GLN A 25 -35.41 -15.56 25.87
CA GLN A 25 -35.85 -16.49 26.91
C GLN A 25 -35.13 -17.83 26.78
N LYS A 26 -35.09 -18.36 25.56
CA LYS A 26 -34.49 -19.66 25.28
C LYS A 26 -32.97 -19.67 25.42
N ASN A 27 -32.29 -18.65 24.92
CA ASN A 27 -30.82 -18.66 24.79
C ASN A 27 -30.09 -17.84 25.86
N LEU A 28 -30.75 -16.84 26.47
CA LEU A 28 -30.12 -15.90 27.40
C LEU A 28 -30.77 -15.88 28.80
N GLY A 29 -31.83 -16.68 29.01
CA GLY A 29 -32.62 -16.67 30.24
C GLY A 29 -33.24 -15.31 30.57
N SER A 30 -33.53 -14.49 29.55
CA SER A 30 -33.99 -13.10 29.70
C SER A 30 -35.21 -12.79 28.83
N SER A 31 -36.05 -11.85 29.24
CA SER A 31 -37.15 -11.32 28.41
C SER A 31 -36.74 -10.11 27.56
N SER A 32 -35.50 -9.63 27.68
CA SER A 32 -35.06 -8.40 27.05
C SER A 32 -34.81 -8.59 25.55
N ARG A 33 -35.68 -7.98 24.74
CA ARG A 33 -35.55 -7.95 23.27
C ARG A 33 -34.26 -7.26 22.83
N THR A 34 -33.85 -6.19 23.51
CA THR A 34 -32.57 -5.51 23.24
C THR A 34 -31.41 -6.45 23.47
N LYS A 35 -31.46 -7.26 24.53
CA LYS A 35 -30.42 -8.26 24.80
C LYS A 35 -30.39 -9.38 23.75
N ALA A 36 -31.55 -9.76 23.21
CA ALA A 36 -31.64 -10.65 22.05
C ALA A 36 -30.98 -10.04 20.82
N ILE A 37 -31.28 -8.78 20.50
CA ILE A 37 -30.72 -8.07 19.34
C ILE A 37 -29.19 -8.02 19.47
N ILE A 38 -28.67 -7.59 20.62
CA ILE A 38 -27.22 -7.53 20.86
C ILE A 38 -26.60 -8.92 20.73
N ALA A 39 -27.19 -9.96 21.33
CA ALA A 39 -26.63 -11.31 21.26
C ALA A 39 -26.68 -11.90 19.84
N ILE A 40 -27.72 -11.59 19.05
CA ILE A 40 -27.81 -12.01 17.64
C ILE A 40 -26.80 -11.23 16.81
N ILE A 41 -26.65 -9.92 17.04
CA ILE A 41 -25.60 -9.12 16.40
C ILE A 41 -24.23 -9.67 16.77
N ASP A 42 -23.97 -9.99 18.03
CA ASP A 42 -22.70 -10.54 18.47
C ASP A 42 -22.45 -11.92 17.86
N ASP A 43 -23.45 -12.80 17.78
CA ASP A 43 -23.32 -14.12 17.13
C ASP A 43 -23.11 -13.99 15.62
N LEU A 44 -23.83 -13.06 14.98
CA LEU A 44 -23.64 -12.74 13.57
C LEU A 44 -22.27 -12.11 13.33
N MET A 45 -21.81 -11.20 14.18
CA MET A 45 -20.48 -10.56 14.11
C MET A 45 -19.37 -11.56 14.43
N LEU A 46 -19.61 -12.55 15.29
CA LEU A 46 -18.69 -13.68 15.52
C LEU A 46 -18.69 -14.64 14.34
N SER A 47 -19.83 -14.84 13.66
CA SER A 47 -19.93 -15.67 12.46
C SER A 47 -19.34 -14.98 11.22
N GLU A 48 -19.48 -13.66 11.11
CA GLU A 48 -18.83 -12.80 10.12
C GLU A 48 -17.34 -12.64 10.46
N GLY A 49 -16.98 -12.63 11.75
CA GLY A 49 -15.60 -12.70 12.24
C GLY A 49 -14.93 -14.06 12.03
N ARG A 50 -15.70 -15.13 11.76
CA ARG A 50 -15.17 -16.43 11.28
C ARG A 50 -14.90 -16.44 9.77
N LEU A 51 -15.25 -15.38 9.02
CA LEU A 51 -14.69 -15.16 7.69
C LEU A 51 -13.25 -14.59 7.74
N ASP A 52 -12.73 -14.29 8.93
CA ASP A 52 -11.31 -14.08 9.20
C ASP A 52 -10.63 -15.35 9.77
N ASP A 53 -11.08 -16.53 9.34
CA ASP A 53 -10.27 -17.74 9.32
C ASP A 53 -9.11 -17.57 8.31
N LYS A 54 -8.16 -16.67 8.57
CA LYS A 54 -6.81 -16.85 8.04
C LYS A 54 -6.25 -18.08 8.76
N PRO A 55 -5.98 -19.19 8.06
CA PRO A 55 -5.43 -20.36 8.72
C PRO A 55 -4.08 -19.96 9.34
N LYS A 56 -3.83 -20.33 10.61
CA LYS A 56 -2.52 -20.17 11.31
C LYS A 56 -1.30 -20.53 10.42
N SER A 57 -1.49 -21.43 9.45
CA SER A 57 -0.53 -21.82 8.41
C SER A 57 -0.16 -20.70 7.41
N ARG A 58 -1.10 -19.87 6.98
CA ARG A 58 -0.86 -18.77 6.02
C ARG A 58 0.00 -17.68 6.64
N ASP A 59 -0.18 -17.39 7.93
CA ASP A 59 0.67 -16.45 8.66
C ASP A 59 2.09 -17.00 8.78
N ASP A 60 2.29 -18.29 9.11
CA ASP A 60 3.63 -18.88 9.18
C ASP A 60 4.36 -18.87 7.83
N ILE A 61 3.69 -19.20 6.73
CA ILE A 61 4.27 -19.15 5.37
C ILE A 61 4.61 -17.70 4.98
N THR A 62 3.74 -16.74 5.30
CA THR A 62 3.95 -15.31 5.02
C THR A 62 5.12 -14.78 5.84
N GLN A 63 5.20 -15.11 7.14
CA GLN A 63 6.32 -14.74 8.00
C GLN A 63 7.64 -15.35 7.50
N LYS A 64 7.64 -16.61 7.06
CA LYS A 64 8.80 -17.25 6.41
C LYS A 64 9.21 -16.53 5.13
N ALA A 65 8.25 -16.11 4.30
CA ALA A 65 8.54 -15.36 3.07
C ALA A 65 9.14 -13.98 3.38
N ILE A 66 8.57 -13.26 4.35
CA ILE A 66 9.08 -11.97 4.83
C ILE A 66 10.50 -12.12 5.39
N GLN A 67 10.75 -13.15 6.22
CA GLN A 67 12.05 -13.39 6.82
C GLN A 67 13.10 -13.70 5.75
N ARG A 68 12.81 -14.59 4.80
CA ARG A 68 13.70 -14.91 3.67
C ARG A 68 14.05 -13.67 2.85
N LYS A 69 13.07 -12.81 2.59
CA LYS A 69 13.27 -11.53 1.89
C LYS A 69 14.20 -10.61 2.69
N LYS A 70 13.97 -10.46 4.01
CA LYS A 70 14.82 -9.65 4.89
C LYS A 70 16.26 -10.17 4.94
N ASP A 71 16.44 -11.46 5.12
CA ASP A 71 17.77 -12.10 5.18
C ASP A 71 18.53 -11.91 3.87
N PHE A 72 17.85 -12.07 2.73
CA PHE A 72 18.43 -11.80 1.42
C PHE A 72 18.86 -10.34 1.28
N ILE A 73 17.99 -9.38 1.62
CA ILE A 73 18.30 -7.95 1.53
C ILE A 73 19.51 -7.61 2.42
N LYS A 74 19.53 -8.12 3.66
CA LYS A 74 20.64 -7.89 4.60
C LYS A 74 21.96 -8.43 4.07
N LYS A 75 21.96 -9.67 3.56
CA LYS A 75 23.14 -10.28 2.95
C LYS A 75 23.62 -9.47 1.73
N HIS A 76 22.69 -9.11 0.86
CA HIS A 76 22.99 -8.35 -0.36
C HIS A 76 23.57 -6.96 -0.06
N GLN A 77 23.03 -6.24 0.93
CA GLN A 77 23.57 -4.96 1.37
C GLN A 77 24.98 -5.10 1.95
N LYS A 78 25.22 -6.17 2.72
CA LYS A 78 26.55 -6.50 3.24
C LYS A 78 27.54 -6.75 2.10
N ASP A 79 27.19 -7.56 1.12
CA ASP A 79 28.05 -7.86 -0.05
C ASP A 79 28.40 -6.58 -0.83
N ILE A 80 27.44 -5.66 -1.00
CA ILE A 80 27.67 -4.35 -1.65
C ILE A 80 28.62 -3.49 -0.80
N ALA A 81 28.43 -3.45 0.52
CA ALA A 81 29.26 -2.65 1.41
C ALA A 81 30.71 -3.16 1.46
N GLU A 82 30.91 -4.48 1.55
CA GLU A 82 32.23 -5.11 1.51
C GLU A 82 32.96 -4.80 0.20
N ASN A 83 32.27 -4.93 -0.94
CA ASN A 83 32.86 -4.61 -2.23
C ASN A 83 33.17 -3.12 -2.39
N ASN A 84 32.32 -2.23 -1.88
CA ASN A 84 32.60 -0.78 -1.84
C ASN A 84 33.84 -0.45 -1.00
N ASN A 85 34.02 -1.13 0.14
CA ASN A 85 35.19 -0.97 0.98
C ASN A 85 36.46 -1.48 0.27
N ALA A 86 36.38 -2.63 -0.41
CA ALA A 86 37.48 -3.16 -1.21
C ALA A 86 37.88 -2.19 -2.35
N ILE A 87 36.91 -1.54 -3.00
CA ILE A 87 37.18 -0.50 -4.00
C ILE A 87 37.93 0.68 -3.38
N ARG A 88 37.49 1.18 -2.21
CA ARG A 88 38.14 2.30 -1.51
C ARG A 88 39.59 1.97 -1.13
N GLN A 89 39.83 0.76 -0.63
CA GLN A 89 41.17 0.28 -0.31
C GLN A 89 42.05 0.15 -1.55
N ALA A 90 41.52 -0.39 -2.66
CA ALA A 90 42.24 -0.50 -3.92
C ALA A 90 42.60 0.88 -4.53
N ILE A 91 41.73 1.88 -4.37
CA ILE A 91 42.00 3.28 -4.74
C ILE A 91 43.14 3.84 -3.87
N SER A 92 43.08 3.64 -2.55
CA SER A 92 44.14 4.07 -1.61
C SER A 92 45.50 3.46 -1.97
N ASN A 93 45.50 2.20 -2.42
CA ASN A 93 46.69 1.46 -2.82
C ASN A 93 47.12 1.75 -4.28
N LYS A 94 46.48 2.71 -4.97
CA LYS A 94 46.73 3.09 -6.37
C LYS A 94 46.70 1.92 -7.37
N ASN A 95 45.96 0.85 -7.07
CA ASN A 95 45.85 -0.32 -7.94
C ASN A 95 44.67 -0.18 -8.92
N GLY A 96 44.92 0.46 -10.07
CA GLY A 96 43.90 0.76 -11.07
C GLY A 96 43.22 -0.46 -11.70
N GLU A 97 43.96 -1.55 -11.91
CA GLU A 97 43.41 -2.80 -12.48
C GLU A 97 42.41 -3.45 -11.52
N LEU A 98 42.75 -3.52 -10.24
CA LEU A 98 41.88 -4.08 -9.20
C LEU A 98 40.59 -3.25 -9.04
N VAL A 99 40.70 -1.92 -9.09
CA VAL A 99 39.53 -1.03 -9.05
C VAL A 99 38.57 -1.29 -10.22
N SER A 100 39.09 -1.46 -11.44
CA SER A 100 38.28 -1.77 -12.62
C SER A 100 37.53 -3.09 -12.47
N LYS A 101 38.22 -4.13 -11.97
CA LYS A 101 37.62 -5.45 -11.71
C LYS A 101 36.52 -5.38 -10.66
N LEU A 102 36.79 -4.77 -9.50
CA LEU A 102 35.84 -4.64 -8.40
C LEU A 102 34.62 -3.80 -8.78
N LYS A 103 34.78 -2.75 -9.62
CA LYS A 103 33.64 -1.98 -10.16
C LYS A 103 32.73 -2.83 -11.04
N LYS A 104 33.29 -3.67 -11.91
CA LYS A 104 32.51 -4.61 -12.74
C LYS A 104 31.78 -5.64 -11.89
N GLU A 105 32.43 -6.13 -10.83
CA GLU A 105 31.79 -7.04 -9.86
C GLU A 105 30.69 -6.33 -9.08
N ASN A 106 30.89 -5.07 -8.67
CA ASN A 106 29.86 -4.26 -8.00
C ASN A 106 28.59 -4.13 -8.84
N GLN A 107 28.75 -3.86 -10.14
CA GLN A 107 27.64 -3.77 -11.08
C GLN A 107 26.87 -5.10 -11.25
N LYS A 108 27.54 -6.24 -11.02
CA LYS A 108 26.89 -7.55 -11.03
C LYS A 108 26.21 -7.83 -9.70
N ILE A 109 26.88 -7.55 -8.58
CA ILE A 109 26.38 -7.74 -7.23
C ILE A 109 25.14 -6.87 -7.01
N SER A 110 25.12 -5.61 -7.45
CA SER A 110 23.97 -4.71 -7.28
C SER A 110 22.70 -5.14 -8.03
N LYS A 111 22.81 -6.05 -9.01
CA LYS A 111 21.67 -6.59 -9.75
C LYS A 111 21.14 -7.84 -9.07
N VAL A 112 19.93 -7.75 -8.52
CA VAL A 112 19.22 -8.93 -7.98
C VAL A 112 18.94 -9.93 -9.11
N LYS A 113 19.39 -11.18 -8.93
CA LYS A 113 19.13 -12.28 -9.86
C LYS A 113 17.63 -12.60 -9.90
N LYS A 114 17.05 -12.74 -11.10
CA LYS A 114 15.63 -13.03 -11.32
C LYS A 114 15.46 -14.37 -12.04
N LYS A 115 14.37 -15.07 -11.75
CA LYS A 115 13.94 -16.27 -12.50
C LYS A 115 12.63 -15.97 -13.23
N ARG A 116 12.50 -16.47 -14.46
CA ARG A 116 11.28 -16.33 -15.28
C ARG A 116 10.31 -17.46 -14.93
N ILE A 117 9.03 -17.11 -14.81
CA ILE A 117 7.92 -18.04 -14.63
C ILE A 117 7.05 -17.94 -15.89
N GLN A 118 6.61 -19.08 -16.41
CA GLN A 118 5.68 -19.20 -17.54
C GLN A 118 4.53 -20.14 -17.12
N PHE A 119 3.30 -19.75 -17.40
CA PHE A 119 2.11 -20.57 -17.15
C PHE A 119 1.03 -20.24 -18.18
N SER A 120 0.12 -21.18 -18.40
CA SER A 120 -1.03 -21.04 -19.29
C SER A 120 -2.29 -20.81 -18.48
N MET A 121 -3.26 -20.10 -19.04
CA MET A 121 -4.57 -19.87 -18.44
C MET A 121 -5.67 -19.81 -19.51
N PRO A 122 -6.93 -20.04 -19.14
CA PRO A 122 -8.07 -19.89 -20.07
C PRO A 122 -8.14 -18.48 -20.65
N ILE A 123 -8.65 -18.37 -21.88
CA ILE A 123 -8.70 -17.08 -22.59
C ILE A 123 -9.57 -16.06 -21.88
N TYR A 124 -10.70 -16.49 -21.29
CA TYR A 124 -11.60 -15.61 -20.55
C TYR A 124 -10.92 -15.00 -19.31
N ASP A 125 -10.07 -15.76 -18.61
CA ASP A 125 -9.32 -15.25 -17.47
C ASP A 125 -8.22 -14.29 -17.92
N TYR A 126 -7.57 -14.59 -19.06
CA TYR A 126 -6.54 -13.72 -19.63
C TYR A 126 -7.10 -12.36 -20.05
N ASP A 127 -8.25 -12.36 -20.74
CA ASP A 127 -8.89 -11.14 -21.22
C ASP A 127 -9.36 -10.27 -20.05
N PHE A 128 -9.94 -10.88 -19.02
CA PHE A 128 -10.31 -10.15 -17.80
C PHE A 128 -9.08 -9.58 -17.07
N LEU A 129 -8.00 -10.36 -16.98
CA LEU A 129 -6.74 -9.90 -16.38
C LEU A 129 -6.11 -8.75 -17.17
N LYS A 130 -6.28 -8.74 -18.49
CA LYS A 130 -5.85 -7.64 -19.37
C LYS A 130 -6.65 -6.37 -19.09
N GLU A 131 -7.97 -6.47 -19.01
CA GLU A 131 -8.85 -5.35 -18.65
C GLU A 131 -8.49 -4.74 -17.30
N LEU A 132 -8.25 -5.59 -16.29
CA LEU A 132 -7.79 -5.14 -14.96
C LEU A 132 -6.45 -4.42 -15.03
N ALA A 133 -5.50 -4.90 -15.83
CA ALA A 133 -4.19 -4.27 -15.97
C ALA A 133 -4.29 -2.91 -16.69
N GLU A 134 -5.10 -2.82 -17.75
CA GLU A 134 -5.36 -1.61 -18.53
C GLU A 134 -6.06 -0.53 -17.67
N THR A 135 -7.07 -0.92 -16.90
CA THR A 135 -7.77 -0.03 -15.95
C THR A 135 -6.82 0.58 -14.91
N ASN A 136 -5.78 -0.17 -14.53
CA ASN A 136 -4.77 0.25 -13.56
C ASN A 136 -3.50 0.82 -14.22
N GLU A 137 -3.56 1.13 -15.52
CA GLU A 137 -2.48 1.74 -16.31
C GLU A 137 -1.14 0.98 -16.16
N CYS A 138 -1.19 -0.35 -16.16
CA CYS A 138 0.00 -1.18 -16.00
C CYS A 138 0.02 -2.39 -16.94
N SER A 139 1.18 -3.04 -17.06
CA SER A 139 1.26 -4.28 -17.83
C SER A 139 0.67 -5.45 -17.05
N ILE A 140 0.10 -6.44 -17.76
CA ILE A 140 -0.39 -7.70 -17.16
C ILE A 140 0.68 -8.33 -16.25
N GLN A 141 1.94 -8.32 -16.68
CA GLN A 141 3.07 -8.85 -15.93
C GLN A 141 3.31 -8.10 -14.61
N TYR A 142 3.15 -6.78 -14.62
CA TYR A 142 3.25 -5.97 -13.42
C TYR A 142 2.08 -6.24 -12.48
N TYR A 143 0.85 -6.28 -13.01
CA TYR A 143 -0.36 -6.56 -12.25
C TYR A 143 -0.29 -7.91 -11.53
N ILE A 144 0.07 -8.99 -12.24
CA ILE A 144 0.30 -10.32 -11.65
C ILE A 144 1.35 -10.26 -10.54
N LYS A 145 2.46 -9.54 -10.78
CA LYS A 145 3.53 -9.39 -9.78
C LYS A 145 3.03 -8.67 -8.52
N ILE A 146 2.14 -7.69 -8.64
CA ILE A 146 1.53 -7.01 -7.50
C ILE A 146 0.64 -7.98 -6.72
N ILE A 147 -0.25 -8.72 -7.38
CA ILE A 147 -1.09 -9.74 -6.74
C ILE A 147 -0.24 -10.76 -5.97
N ILE A 148 0.81 -11.29 -6.61
CA ILE A 148 1.72 -12.25 -5.98
C ILE A 148 2.43 -11.61 -4.76
N ASN A 149 2.89 -10.37 -4.85
CA ASN A 149 3.54 -9.70 -3.73
C ASN A 149 2.57 -9.44 -2.57
N ASN A 150 1.36 -8.98 -2.87
CA ASN A 150 0.32 -8.76 -1.87
C ASN A 150 0.01 -10.09 -1.16
N HIS A 151 -0.11 -11.17 -1.93
CA HIS A 151 -0.34 -12.51 -1.39
C HIS A 151 0.83 -13.03 -0.52
N LEU A 152 2.08 -12.82 -0.95
CA LEU A 152 3.27 -13.38 -0.28
C LEU A 152 3.75 -12.57 0.92
N TYR A 153 3.56 -11.25 0.91
CA TYR A 153 4.16 -10.36 1.91
C TYR A 153 3.13 -9.55 2.69
N ASN A 154 1.84 -9.65 2.33
CA ASN A 154 0.79 -8.77 2.83
C ASN A 154 1.14 -7.27 2.68
N GLU A 155 2.00 -6.96 1.70
CA GLU A 155 2.43 -5.61 1.36
C GLU A 155 1.55 -5.14 0.20
N LYS A 156 0.66 -4.17 0.42
CA LYS A 156 0.00 -3.46 -0.67
C LYS A 156 1.04 -2.64 -1.42
N LYS A 157 1.12 -2.84 -2.73
CA LYS A 157 2.02 -2.09 -3.62
C LYS A 157 1.20 -1.30 -4.62
N LEU A 158 1.68 -0.08 -4.87
CA LEU A 158 1.12 0.84 -5.84
C LEU A 158 0.93 0.17 -7.22
N LEU A 159 -0.24 0.38 -7.80
CA LEU A 159 -0.56 0.07 -9.18
C LEU A 159 -0.03 1.17 -10.12
N GLY A 160 -0.23 1.03 -11.45
CA GLY A 160 0.38 1.92 -12.44
C GLY A 160 -0.07 3.38 -12.29
N ASN A 161 -1.38 3.57 -12.28
CA ASN A 161 -2.05 4.85 -12.03
C ASN A 161 -1.61 5.50 -10.69
N GLU A 162 -1.55 4.74 -9.60
CA GLU A 162 -1.14 5.25 -8.28
C GLU A 162 0.35 5.64 -8.27
N LEU A 163 1.20 4.87 -8.96
CA LEU A 163 2.62 5.17 -9.10
C LEU A 163 2.83 6.44 -9.91
N GLU A 164 2.02 6.67 -10.95
CA GLU A 164 2.06 7.88 -11.76
C GLU A 164 1.58 9.11 -10.97
N ALA A 165 0.48 8.98 -10.23
CA ALA A 165 0.02 10.00 -9.30
C ALA A 165 1.11 10.36 -8.27
N LEU A 166 1.80 9.36 -7.70
CA LEU A 166 2.89 9.58 -6.77
C LEU A 166 4.10 10.28 -7.42
N LYS A 167 4.46 9.92 -8.66
CA LYS A 167 5.53 10.61 -9.39
C LYS A 167 5.20 12.09 -9.62
N LYS A 168 3.97 12.39 -10.03
CA LYS A 168 3.49 13.75 -10.23
C LYS A 168 3.54 14.54 -8.90
N SER A 169 3.07 13.92 -7.83
CA SER A 169 3.13 14.47 -6.47
C SER A 169 4.57 14.77 -6.01
N ASN A 170 5.52 13.85 -6.24
CA ASN A 170 6.92 14.09 -5.91
C ASN A 170 7.55 15.23 -6.72
N TYR A 171 7.17 15.38 -7.98
CA TYR A 171 7.61 16.49 -8.81
C TYR A 171 7.07 17.84 -8.29
N GLU A 172 5.81 17.87 -7.85
CA GLU A 172 5.21 19.04 -7.23
C GLU A 172 5.91 19.44 -5.92
N LEU A 173 6.25 18.48 -5.05
CA LEU A 173 7.07 18.73 -3.85
C LEU A 173 8.41 19.37 -4.19
N TYR A 174 9.09 18.83 -5.19
CA TYR A 174 10.37 19.37 -5.62
C TYR A 174 10.25 20.84 -6.03
N ARG A 175 9.21 21.18 -6.80
CA ARG A 175 8.94 22.57 -7.19
C ARG A 175 8.62 23.47 -6.00
N ILE A 176 7.83 22.98 -5.03
CA ILE A 176 7.58 23.69 -3.77
C ILE A 176 8.90 23.99 -3.07
N GLY A 177 9.78 22.98 -2.93
CA GLY A 177 11.09 23.14 -2.30
C GLY A 177 11.97 24.16 -3.00
N VAL A 178 11.99 24.18 -4.33
CA VAL A 178 12.72 25.20 -5.12
C VAL A 178 12.18 26.60 -4.85
N ASN A 179 10.85 26.78 -4.88
CA ASN A 179 10.22 28.08 -4.63
C ASN A 179 10.48 28.58 -3.21
N VAL A 180 10.40 27.70 -2.20
CA VAL A 180 10.72 28.02 -0.80
C VAL A 180 12.19 28.45 -0.66
N ASN A 181 13.11 27.75 -1.32
CA ASN A 181 14.53 28.10 -1.30
C ASN A 181 14.81 29.46 -1.96
N GLN A 182 14.08 29.79 -3.02
CA GLN A 182 14.17 31.11 -3.66
C GLN A 182 13.64 32.22 -2.75
N ILE A 183 12.52 32.00 -2.06
CA ILE A 183 11.98 32.93 -1.04
C ILE A 183 12.99 33.15 0.07
N ALA A 184 13.57 32.07 0.61
CA ALA A 184 14.56 32.16 1.68
C ALA A 184 15.79 32.97 1.23
N LYS A 185 16.29 32.75 0.01
CA LYS A 185 17.41 33.53 -0.55
C LYS A 185 17.07 35.00 -0.72
N ALA A 186 15.90 35.32 -1.28
CA ALA A 186 15.47 36.70 -1.48
C ALA A 186 15.28 37.46 -0.16
N ASN A 187 14.64 36.83 0.84
CA ASN A 187 14.52 37.38 2.19
C ASN A 187 15.89 37.58 2.86
N ASN A 188 16.81 36.62 2.71
CA ASN A 188 18.16 36.71 3.25
C ASN A 188 19.00 37.81 2.56
N MET A 189 18.65 38.19 1.32
CA MET A 189 19.29 39.28 0.56
C MET A 189 18.69 40.67 0.88
N GLY A 190 17.65 40.75 1.71
CA GLY A 190 17.00 42.00 2.09
C GLY A 190 16.00 42.54 1.07
N ASP A 191 15.73 41.80 -0.02
CA ASP A 191 14.70 42.15 -0.98
C ASP A 191 13.31 41.91 -0.36
N ARG A 192 12.51 42.96 -0.23
CA ARG A 192 11.09 42.84 0.13
C ARG A 192 10.32 42.27 -1.05
N VAL A 193 10.40 40.96 -1.25
CA VAL A 193 9.58 40.28 -2.23
C VAL A 193 8.21 40.03 -1.63
N ASP A 194 7.21 40.79 -2.08
CA ASP A 194 5.80 40.54 -1.75
C ASP A 194 5.31 39.32 -2.55
N LEU A 195 5.61 38.13 -2.03
CA LEU A 195 5.14 36.87 -2.59
C LEU A 195 3.88 36.46 -1.84
N SER A 196 2.81 36.17 -2.59
CA SER A 196 1.56 35.75 -1.98
C SER A 196 1.73 34.39 -1.31
N ILE A 197 2.06 34.39 -0.02
CA ILE A 197 2.15 33.23 0.88
C ILE A 197 0.91 32.32 0.71
N ASN A 198 -0.24 32.92 0.42
CA ASN A 198 -1.50 32.24 0.13
C ASN A 198 -1.42 31.29 -1.09
N LYS A 199 -0.68 31.62 -2.16
CA LYS A 199 -0.49 30.71 -3.31
C LYS A 199 0.37 29.51 -2.95
N LEU A 200 1.40 29.70 -2.12
CA LEU A 200 2.24 28.60 -1.64
C LEU A 200 1.45 27.67 -0.72
N TYR A 201 0.64 28.24 0.17
CA TYR A 201 -0.26 27.49 1.05
C TYR A 201 -1.26 26.64 0.25
N GLU A 202 -1.94 27.22 -0.74
CA GLU A 202 -2.86 26.48 -1.62
C GLU A 202 -2.16 25.35 -2.39
N PHE A 203 -0.93 25.58 -2.86
CA PHE A 203 -0.14 24.57 -3.55
C PHE A 203 0.24 23.40 -2.63
N ILE A 204 0.64 23.69 -1.38
CA ILE A 204 0.95 22.67 -0.36
C ILE A 204 -0.31 21.90 0.06
N LYS A 205 -1.45 22.60 0.21
CA LYS A 205 -2.73 21.99 0.59
C LYS A 205 -3.23 21.02 -0.47
N ASN A 206 -3.22 21.42 -1.74
CA ASN A 206 -3.60 20.53 -2.85
C ASN A 206 -2.66 19.32 -2.94
N HIS A 207 -1.37 19.55 -2.75
CA HIS A 207 -0.38 18.48 -2.73
C HIS A 207 -0.61 17.46 -1.61
N THR A 208 -0.98 17.93 -0.41
CA THR A 208 -1.30 17.07 0.75
C THR A 208 -2.51 16.18 0.47
N LEU A 209 -3.55 16.71 -0.20
CA LEU A 209 -4.75 15.95 -0.58
C LEU A 209 -4.43 14.80 -1.56
N VAL A 210 -3.58 15.04 -2.55
CA VAL A 210 -3.15 14.00 -3.50
C VAL A 210 -2.39 12.88 -2.78
N ILE A 211 -1.52 13.23 -1.83
CA ILE A 211 -0.82 12.23 -1.02
C ILE A 211 -1.80 11.45 -0.14
N GLU A 212 -2.74 12.13 0.52
CA GLU A 212 -3.75 11.48 1.35
C GLU A 212 -4.60 10.48 0.56
N GLU A 213 -4.96 10.80 -0.68
CA GLU A 213 -5.70 9.90 -1.57
C GLU A 213 -4.86 8.66 -1.95
N ILE A 214 -3.60 8.85 -2.36
CA ILE A 214 -2.69 7.73 -2.67
C ILE A 214 -2.49 6.85 -1.44
N LEU A 215 -2.28 7.45 -0.26
CA LEU A 215 -2.10 6.73 1.00
C LEU A 215 -3.37 6.01 1.44
N ARG A 216 -4.56 6.60 1.27
CA ARG A 216 -5.85 5.94 1.55
C ARG A 216 -6.06 4.72 0.66
N ASN A 217 -5.80 4.86 -0.63
CA ASN A 217 -5.92 3.76 -1.60
C ASN A 217 -4.93 2.63 -1.28
N ASN A 218 -3.72 2.96 -0.81
CA ASN A 218 -2.70 1.98 -0.43
C ASN A 218 -2.88 1.39 0.97
N ASN A 219 -3.51 2.11 1.90
CA ASN A 219 -3.73 1.64 3.27
C ASN A 219 -5.09 0.99 3.46
N GLY A 220 -5.96 0.96 2.44
CA GLY A 220 -7.39 0.64 2.48
C GLY A 220 -7.91 0.03 3.78
N ASN A 221 -8.73 0.83 4.48
CA ASN A 221 -9.76 0.50 5.47
C ASN A 221 -9.82 -0.99 5.87
N TYR A 222 -9.46 -1.25 7.12
CA TYR A 222 -10.27 -2.14 7.95
C TYR A 222 -11.53 -1.39 8.36
#